data_AF-A0A4R4X9L5-F1
#
_entry.id   AF-A0A4R4X9L5-F1
#
_cell.length_a   1.000
_cell.length_b   1.000
_cell.length_c   1.000
_cell.angle_alpha   90.00
_cell.angle_beta   90.00
_cell.angle_gamma   90.00
#
_symmetry.space_group_name_H-M   'P 1'
#
loop_
_entity.id
_entity.type
_entity.pdbx_description
1 polymer ?
#
loop_
_entity_poly.entity_id
_entity_poly.type
_entity_poly.pdbx_seq_one_letter_code
_entity_poly.pdbx_strand_id
1 'polypeptide(L)'
;MSKALVSARREPSSSDRYAWVWVAPLGDGTFRVSTVEISKHIVDEDICFFEDDIERVHIGTFTDISEVDDLVRGLGVDPDELDPPWKNDFPL
;
A
#
# COMPACT_ATOMS: atom_id res chain seq x y z
N MET A 1 3.81 11.37 13.26
CA MET A 1 4.74 10.43 12.58
C MET A 1 4.13 9.04 12.67
N SER A 2 3.57 8.58 11.56
CA SER A 2 2.99 7.26 11.30
C SER A 2 4.06 6.18 11.47
N LYS A 3 4.29 5.74 12.70
CA LYS A 3 5.30 4.71 12.96
C LYS A 3 4.75 3.38 12.45
N ALA A 4 5.36 2.87 11.39
CA ALA A 4 5.20 1.54 10.79
C ALA A 4 4.09 1.34 9.72
N LEU A 5 3.75 2.35 8.92
CA LEU A 5 3.18 2.04 7.59
C LEU A 5 4.30 1.38 6.77
N VAL A 6 4.09 0.14 6.33
CA VAL A 6 4.92 -0.53 5.34
C VAL A 6 4.12 -0.76 4.07
N SER A 7 4.83 -0.86 2.96
CA SER A 7 4.20 -1.03 1.67
C SER A 7 5.09 -1.79 0.71
N ALA A 8 4.49 -2.33 -0.34
CA ALA A 8 5.20 -2.93 -1.46
C ALA A 8 4.45 -2.67 -2.75
N ARG A 9 5.19 -2.65 -3.87
CA ARG A 9 4.62 -2.51 -5.21
C ARG A 9 3.81 -3.75 -5.55
N ARG A 10 2.71 -3.55 -6.27
CA ARG A 10 1.92 -4.63 -6.85
C ARG A 10 1.57 -4.30 -8.29
N GLU A 11 1.04 -5.28 -9.01
CA GLU A 11 0.46 -5.04 -10.31
C GLU A 11 -0.79 -4.15 -10.19
N PRO A 12 -0.86 -3.03 -10.94
CA PRO A 12 -2.01 -2.15 -10.92
C PRO A 12 -3.20 -2.76 -11.66
N SER A 13 -4.41 -2.34 -11.30
CA SER A 13 -5.62 -2.72 -12.02
C SER A 13 -5.66 -2.22 -13.46
N SER A 14 -4.90 -1.15 -13.77
CA SER A 14 -4.79 -0.55 -15.09
C SER A 14 -3.36 -0.12 -15.40
N SER A 15 -2.99 -0.17 -16.68
CA SER A 15 -1.62 0.11 -17.15
C SER A 15 -1.16 1.56 -16.98
N ASP A 16 -2.09 2.49 -16.80
CA ASP A 16 -1.86 3.92 -16.58
C ASP A 16 -1.68 4.29 -15.10
N ARG A 17 -1.65 3.30 -14.20
CA ARG A 17 -1.51 3.52 -12.76
C ARG A 17 -0.30 2.81 -12.19
N TYR A 18 0.11 3.30 -11.04
CA TYR A 18 0.97 2.58 -10.12
C TYR A 18 0.13 2.08 -8.94
N ALA A 19 0.49 0.92 -8.40
CA ALA A 19 -0.23 0.30 -7.31
C ALA A 19 0.71 -0.19 -6.20
N TRP A 20 0.20 -0.12 -4.98
CA TRP A 20 0.87 -0.60 -3.78
C TRP A 20 -0.10 -1.35 -2.88
N VAL A 21 0.44 -2.26 -2.07
CA VAL A 21 -0.20 -2.75 -0.85
C VAL A 21 0.33 -1.95 0.32
N TRP A 22 -0.55 -1.60 1.24
CA TRP A 22 -0.27 -0.90 2.47
C TRP A 22 -0.65 -1.77 3.66
N VAL A 23 0.26 -1.89 4.62
CA VAL A 23 -0.01 -2.52 5.91
C VAL A 23 0.30 -1.49 7.00
N ALA A 24 -0.74 -1.13 7.76
CA ALA A 24 -0.65 -0.15 8.83
C ALA A 24 -1.04 -0.79 10.18
N PRO A 25 -0.13 -0.88 11.17
CA PRO A 25 -0.51 -1.27 12.51
C PRO A 25 -1.39 -0.20 13.15
N LEU A 26 -2.43 -0.64 13.84
CA LEU A 26 -3.38 0.19 14.57
C LEU A 26 -3.04 0.16 16.07
N GLY A 27 -3.55 1.15 16.80
CA GLY A 27 -3.26 1.32 18.24
C GLY A 27 -3.84 0.22 19.13
N ASP A 28 -4.75 -0.60 18.62
CA ASP A 28 -5.37 -1.74 19.30
C ASP A 28 -4.61 -3.07 19.06
N GLY A 29 -3.48 -3.02 18.35
CA GLY A 29 -2.67 -4.20 18.03
C GLY A 29 -3.10 -4.94 16.77
N THR A 30 -4.07 -4.43 16.03
CA THR A 30 -4.47 -4.98 14.72
C THR A 30 -3.68 -4.36 13.57
N PHE A 31 -3.79 -4.95 12.39
CA PHE A 31 -3.15 -4.51 11.15
C PHE A 31 -4.22 -4.22 10.11
N ARG A 32 -4.24 -2.99 9.60
CA ARG A 32 -5.09 -2.62 8.47
C ARG A 32 -4.33 -2.85 7.18
N VAL A 33 -4.92 -3.63 6.28
CA VAL A 33 -4.41 -3.84 4.92
C VAL A 33 -5.26 -3.06 3.92
N SER A 34 -4.62 -2.37 2.99
CA SER A 34 -5.30 -1.61 1.93
C SER A 34 -4.48 -1.67 0.64
N THR A 35 -5.12 -1.61 -0.51
CA THR A 35 -4.44 -1.37 -1.78
C THR A 35 -4.60 0.10 -2.15
N VAL A 36 -3.57 0.66 -2.76
CA VAL A 36 -3.53 2.05 -3.19
C VAL A 36 -3.14 2.10 -4.65
N GLU A 37 -3.92 2.82 -5.46
CA GLU A 37 -3.57 3.07 -6.86
C GLU A 37 -3.58 4.57 -7.19
N ILE A 38 -2.52 5.03 -7.85
CA ILE A 38 -2.29 6.43 -8.21
C ILE A 38 -1.96 6.48 -9.70
N SER A 39 -2.48 7.48 -10.42
CA SER A 39 -2.15 7.69 -11.83
C SER A 39 -0.65 7.88 -12.03
N LYS A 40 -0.07 7.23 -13.04
CA LYS A 40 1.35 7.40 -13.39
C LYS A 40 1.69 8.85 -13.72
N HIS A 41 0.79 9.56 -14.38
CA HIS A 41 0.97 10.98 -14.71
C HIS A 41 1.20 11.83 -13.45
N ILE A 42 0.54 11.51 -12.33
CA ILE A 42 0.71 12.26 -11.09
C ILE A 42 2.11 11.99 -10.50
N VAL A 43 2.52 10.72 -10.50
CA VAL A 43 3.79 10.29 -9.89
C VAL A 43 5.00 10.69 -10.75
N ASP A 44 4.92 10.46 -12.06
CA ASP A 44 6.02 10.69 -13.00
C ASP A 44 6.27 12.19 -13.24
N GLU A 45 5.23 13.03 -13.15
CA GLU A 45 5.34 14.49 -13.32
C GLU A 45 5.47 15.26 -12.00
N ASP A 46 5.60 14.54 -10.87
CA ASP A 46 5.75 15.12 -9.51
C ASP A 46 4.67 16.16 -9.19
N ILE A 47 3.43 15.88 -9.60
CA ILE A 47 2.30 16.78 -9.42
C ILE A 47 1.83 16.67 -7.98
N CYS A 48 1.59 17.81 -7.30
CA CYS A 48 0.98 17.79 -5.98
C CYS A 48 -0.42 17.14 -6.06
N PHE A 49 -0.65 16.11 -5.24
CA PHE A 49 -1.90 15.36 -5.18
C PHE A 49 -2.44 15.32 -3.75
N PHE A 50 -3.74 15.03 -3.64
CA PHE A 50 -4.45 14.90 -2.37
C PHE A 50 -5.11 13.52 -2.26
N GLU A 51 -5.81 13.24 -1.15
CA GLU A 51 -6.45 11.93 -0.95
C GLU A 51 -7.48 11.59 -2.04
N ASP A 52 -8.12 12.59 -2.66
CA ASP A 52 -9.10 12.38 -3.74
C ASP A 52 -8.45 11.87 -5.04
N ASP A 53 -7.15 12.07 -5.22
CA ASP A 53 -6.39 11.59 -6.38
C ASP A 53 -5.89 10.14 -6.19
N ILE A 54 -6.13 9.57 -5.00
CA ILE A 54 -5.66 8.25 -4.60
C ILE A 54 -6.85 7.30 -4.48
N GLU A 55 -6.85 6.24 -5.29
CA GLU A 55 -7.82 5.16 -5.07
C GLU A 55 -7.30 4.20 -4.01
N ARG A 56 -7.85 4.34 -2.79
CA ARG A 56 -7.57 3.43 -1.69
C ARG A 56 -8.73 2.46 -1.50
N VAL A 57 -8.46 1.17 -1.65
CA VAL A 57 -9.40 0.09 -1.33
C VAL A 57 -8.99 -0.57 -0.03
N HIS A 58 -9.89 -0.58 0.95
CA HIS A 58 -9.68 -1.33 2.19
C HIS A 58 -9.96 -2.81 1.95
N ILE A 59 -8.98 -3.65 2.25
CA ILE A 59 -9.10 -5.10 2.06
C ILE A 59 -9.56 -5.79 3.34
N GLY A 60 -9.01 -5.38 4.48
CA GLY A 60 -9.41 -5.92 5.77
C GLY A 60 -8.55 -5.43 6.93
N THR A 61 -8.95 -5.81 8.13
CA THR A 61 -8.23 -5.57 9.38
C THR A 61 -8.01 -6.92 10.07
N PHE A 62 -6.77 -7.22 10.43
CA PHE A 62 -6.36 -8.53 10.93
C PHE A 62 -5.68 -8.40 12.28
N THR A 63 -5.87 -9.39 13.14
CA THR A 63 -5.21 -9.45 14.46
C THR A 63 -3.89 -10.22 14.41
N ASP A 64 -3.74 -11.13 13.44
CA ASP A 64 -2.54 -11.95 13.27
C ASP A 64 -1.73 -11.49 12.04
N ILE A 65 -0.41 -11.39 12.21
CA ILE A 65 0.50 -11.03 11.12
C ILE A 65 0.54 -12.12 10.04
N SER A 66 0.33 -13.38 10.41
CA SER A 66 0.31 -14.51 9.48
C SER A 66 -0.86 -14.39 8.48
N GLU A 67 -2.00 -13.88 8.93
CA GLU A 67 -3.16 -13.60 8.06
C GLU A 67 -2.86 -12.44 7.09
N VAL A 68 -2.09 -11.45 7.54
CA VAL A 68 -1.62 -10.35 6.69
C VAL A 68 -0.69 -10.89 5.61
N ASP A 69 0.28 -11.73 5.97
CA ASP A 69 1.23 -12.32 5.02
C ASP A 69 0.51 -13.12 3.94
N ASP A 70 -0.44 -13.96 4.33
CA ASP A 70 -1.22 -14.76 3.38
C ASP A 70 -2.07 -13.87 2.45
N LEU A 71 -2.65 -12.78 2.98
CA LEU A 71 -3.37 -11.82 2.17
C LEU A 71 -2.46 -11.09 1.19
N VAL A 72 -1.29 -10.62 1.64
CA VAL A 72 -0.31 -9.90 0.82
C VAL A 72 0.18 -10.79 -0.32
N ARG A 73 0.48 -12.08 -0.05
CA ARG A 73 0.76 -13.08 -1.09
C ARG A 73 -0.41 -13.23 -2.06
N GLY A 74 -1.64 -13.29 -1.55
CA GLY A 74 -2.86 -13.34 -2.37
C GLY A 74 -3.05 -12.11 -3.27
N LEU A 75 -2.48 -10.95 -2.90
CA LEU A 75 -2.49 -9.72 -3.70
C LEU A 75 -1.36 -9.65 -4.73
N GLY A 76 -0.52 -10.70 -4.81
CA GLY A 76 0.60 -10.83 -5.75
C GLY A 76 1.89 -10.18 -5.26
N VAL A 77 2.04 -9.99 -3.95
CA VAL A 77 3.17 -9.30 -3.32
C VAL A 77 3.88 -10.24 -2.35
N ASP A 78 5.20 -10.18 -2.30
CA ASP A 78 5.97 -10.89 -1.27
C ASP A 78 5.93 -10.09 0.05
N PRO A 79 5.44 -10.65 1.18
CA PRO A 79 5.44 -9.97 2.47
C PRO A 79 6.84 -9.52 2.92
N ASP A 80 7.90 -10.24 2.52
CA ASP A 80 9.28 -9.88 2.86
C ASP A 80 9.77 -8.63 2.09
N GLU A 81 9.05 -8.21 1.04
CA GLU A 81 9.31 -6.97 0.29
C GLU A 81 8.57 -5.75 0.87
N LEU A 82 7.77 -5.92 1.92
CA LEU A 82 7.12 -4.81 2.62
C LEU A 82 8.17 -3.95 3.33
N ASP A 83 8.40 -2.74 2.82
CA ASP A 83 9.34 -1.77 3.37
C ASP A 83 8.63 -0.41 3.56
N PRO A 84 9.13 0.48 4.43
CA PRO A 84 8.73 1.88 4.45
C PRO A 84 8.51 2.52 3.06
N PRO A 85 7.46 3.33 2.87
CA PRO A 85 7.06 3.86 1.55
C PRO A 85 8.17 4.61 0.78
N TRP A 86 9.10 5.29 1.46
CA TRP A 86 10.21 6.00 0.78
C TRP A 86 11.22 5.07 0.09
N LYS A 87 11.13 3.75 0.25
CA LYS A 87 12.05 2.77 -0.36
C LYS A 87 11.45 2.01 -1.55
N ASN A 88 10.17 2.16 -1.83
CA ASN A 88 9.49 1.44 -2.91
C ASN A 88 8.79 2.40 -3.91
N ASP A 89 9.37 3.59 -4.04
CA ASP A 89 8.91 4.66 -4.93
C ASP A 89 7.45 5.06 -4.69
N PHE A 90 6.98 4.96 -3.45
CA PHE A 90 5.67 5.48 -3.09
C PHE A 90 5.73 7.02 -3.07
N PRO A 91 4.78 7.71 -3.72
CA PRO A 91 4.72 9.16 -3.69
C PRO A 91 4.28 9.61 -2.29
N LEU A 92 5.21 10.15 -1.49
CA LEU A 92 5.01 10.52 -0.08
C LEU A 92 4.46 11.93 0.12
#